data_AF-A0AAJ2A627-F1
#
_entry.id   AF-A0AAJ2A627-F1
#
_cell.length_a   1.000
_cell.length_b   1.000
_cell.length_c   1.000
_cell.angle_alpha   90.00
_cell.angle_beta   90.00
_cell.angle_gamma   90.00
#
_symmetry.space_group_name_H-M   'P 1'
#
loop_
_entity.id
_entity.type
_entity.pdbx_description
1 polymer ?
#
loop_
_entity_poly.entity_id
_entity_poly.type
_entity_poly.pdbx_seq_one_letter_code
_entity_poly.pdbx_strand_id
1 'polypeptide(L)'
;MIETLFPAPQLLKRPNARVGFAFRPIPPQEHRKRKSLVLRACREDMSSGHGFKWPRAGEVAEAPDWQPTHRCGAGLHGWLHGHGDHAIGGYIEPTAKWLVIEVDTDDIIELDGFCKFPRGKVVFVGTSKGAADYLLDNDPCARELPVIGAHRAVGDHRAVFVGALGCATAGDGGKAMAGYRGVATVGYGGTATTGFRGEST
;
A
#
# COMPACT_ATOMS: atom_id res chain seq x y z
N MET A 1 61.63 -17.66 -65.79
CA MET A 1 62.15 -16.98 -64.58
C MET A 1 60.96 -16.69 -63.69
N ILE A 2 60.75 -17.22 -62.49
CA ILE A 2 61.54 -18.00 -61.52
C ILE A 2 60.52 -18.85 -60.73
N GLU A 3 60.86 -20.11 -60.43
CA GLU A 3 60.15 -20.97 -59.47
C GLU A 3 60.26 -20.41 -58.05
N THR A 4 59.18 -20.44 -57.27
CA THR A 4 59.27 -20.52 -55.80
C THR A 4 58.19 -21.44 -55.25
N LEU A 5 58.61 -22.63 -54.85
CA LEU A 5 57.94 -23.57 -53.95
C LEU A 5 57.50 -22.85 -52.67
N PHE A 6 56.20 -22.93 -52.31
CA PHE A 6 55.75 -22.74 -50.93
C PHE A 6 55.39 -24.11 -50.34
N PRO A 7 55.95 -24.50 -49.18
CA PRO A 7 55.63 -25.77 -48.54
C PRO A 7 54.26 -25.74 -47.86
N ALA A 8 53.56 -26.87 -47.87
CA ALA A 8 52.26 -27.06 -47.24
C ALA A 8 52.32 -26.86 -45.71
N PRO A 9 51.29 -26.25 -45.08
CA PRO A 9 51.30 -25.97 -43.65
C PRO A 9 51.17 -27.26 -42.82
N GLN A 10 52.04 -27.39 -41.82
CA GLN A 10 52.04 -28.48 -40.85
C GLN A 10 50.82 -28.43 -39.93
N LEU A 11 50.13 -29.57 -39.76
CA LEU A 11 49.02 -29.74 -38.84
C LEU A 11 49.53 -29.72 -37.38
N LEU A 12 49.26 -28.64 -36.65
CA LEU A 12 49.51 -28.57 -35.21
C LEU A 12 48.47 -29.44 -34.47
N LYS A 13 48.93 -30.43 -33.71
CA LYS A 13 48.07 -31.28 -32.84
C LYS A 13 47.45 -30.41 -31.74
N ARG A 14 46.12 -30.37 -31.67
CA ARG A 14 45.38 -29.64 -30.62
C ARG A 14 45.59 -30.33 -29.25
N PRO A 15 45.92 -29.60 -28.17
CA PRO A 15 45.97 -30.19 -26.84
C PRO A 15 44.56 -30.50 -26.33
N ASN A 16 44.42 -31.68 -25.74
CA ASN A 16 43.18 -32.23 -25.22
C ASN A 16 42.92 -31.66 -23.81
N ALA A 17 42.37 -30.45 -23.73
CA ALA A 17 41.99 -29.84 -22.45
C ALA A 17 40.48 -29.99 -22.21
N ARG A 18 40.09 -31.02 -21.46
CA ARG A 18 38.77 -31.08 -20.83
C ARG A 18 38.76 -30.11 -19.65
N VAL A 19 38.26 -28.89 -19.87
CA VAL A 19 37.92 -27.98 -18.77
C VAL A 19 36.61 -28.48 -18.17
N GLY A 20 36.70 -29.14 -17.01
CA GLY A 20 35.53 -29.51 -16.23
C GLY A 20 34.87 -28.26 -15.66
N PHE A 21 33.77 -27.82 -16.26
CA PHE A 21 32.89 -26.83 -15.64
C PHE A 21 32.14 -27.52 -14.49
N ALA A 22 32.60 -27.31 -13.26
CA ALA A 22 31.81 -27.66 -12.09
C ALA A 22 30.57 -26.77 -12.06
N PHE A 23 29.39 -27.34 -12.31
CA PHE A 23 28.11 -26.70 -12.06
C PHE A 23 28.02 -26.38 -10.57
N ARG A 24 28.22 -25.11 -10.20
CA ARG A 24 27.88 -24.63 -8.86
C ARG A 24 26.36 -24.43 -8.84
N PRO A 25 25.61 -25.08 -7.92
CA PRO A 25 24.19 -24.81 -7.76
C PRO A 25 23.98 -23.33 -7.47
N ILE A 26 23.08 -22.69 -8.21
CA ILE A 26 22.60 -21.34 -7.87
C ILE A 26 21.88 -21.50 -6.52
N PRO A 27 22.28 -20.77 -5.46
CA PRO A 27 21.57 -20.83 -4.19
C PRO A 27 20.10 -20.44 -4.40
N PRO A 28 19.15 -21.07 -3.69
CA PRO A 28 17.74 -20.73 -3.81
C PRO A 28 17.56 -19.22 -3.63
N GLN A 29 17.00 -18.57 -4.65
CA GLN A 29 16.67 -17.16 -4.56
C GLN A 29 15.48 -17.04 -3.60
N GLU A 30 15.75 -16.58 -2.37
CA GLU A 30 14.70 -16.27 -1.40
C GLU A 30 13.75 -15.27 -2.05
N HIS A 31 12.54 -15.73 -2.37
CA HIS A 31 11.51 -14.87 -2.92
C HIS A 31 11.11 -13.92 -1.81
N ARG A 32 11.69 -12.71 -1.80
CA ARG A 32 11.26 -11.65 -0.89
C ARG A 32 9.78 -11.42 -1.13
N LYS A 33 8.96 -11.83 -0.14
CA LYS A 33 7.51 -11.64 -0.19
C LYS A 33 7.22 -10.17 -0.44
N ARG A 34 6.30 -9.91 -1.37
CA ARG A 34 5.82 -8.54 -1.63
C ARG A 34 5.08 -8.07 -0.38
N LYS A 35 5.19 -6.76 -0.11
CA LYS A 35 4.55 -6.12 1.03
C LYS A 35 3.52 -5.13 0.54
N SER A 36 2.38 -5.06 1.22
CA SER A 36 1.36 -4.04 1.03
C SER A 36 1.07 -3.34 2.34
N LEU A 37 0.62 -2.08 2.28
CA LEU A 37 0.19 -1.33 3.45
C LEU A 37 -1.32 -1.39 3.59
N VAL A 38 -1.78 -1.59 4.82
CA VAL A 38 -3.20 -1.65 5.19
C VAL A 38 -3.49 -0.61 6.26
N LEU A 39 -4.49 0.23 6.03
CA LEU A 39 -4.96 1.22 6.98
C LEU A 39 -5.92 0.58 7.98
N ARG A 40 -5.86 1.01 9.23
CA ARG A 40 -6.81 0.59 10.26
C ARG A 40 -7.10 1.73 11.23
N ALA A 41 -8.33 1.80 11.71
CA ALA A 41 -8.69 2.58 12.88
C ALA A 41 -9.01 1.64 14.06
N CYS A 42 -8.73 2.08 15.29
CA CYS A 42 -9.12 1.40 16.51
C CYS A 42 -9.44 2.42 17.61
N ARG A 43 -9.94 1.93 18.75
CA ARG A 43 -10.20 2.77 19.93
C ARG A 43 -8.89 3.38 20.46
N GLU A 44 -9.02 4.40 21.29
CA GLU A 44 -7.89 5.10 21.93
C GLU A 44 -6.94 4.16 22.68
N ASP A 45 -7.48 3.12 23.30
CA ASP A 45 -6.75 2.11 24.06
C ASP A 45 -6.14 0.99 23.20
N MET A 46 -6.11 1.18 21.88
CA MET A 46 -5.67 0.22 20.86
C MET A 46 -6.57 -1.00 20.67
N SER A 47 -7.74 -1.06 21.33
CA SER A 47 -8.67 -2.17 21.16
C SER A 47 -9.56 -2.01 19.92
N SER A 48 -9.99 -3.14 19.37
CA SER A 48 -10.97 -3.22 18.29
C SER A 48 -12.03 -4.28 18.57
N GLY A 49 -12.89 -4.59 17.59
CA GLY A 49 -13.95 -5.60 17.73
C GLY A 49 -13.43 -6.94 18.29
N HIS A 50 -14.31 -7.67 18.98
CA HIS A 50 -14.00 -8.97 19.59
C HIS A 50 -12.85 -8.96 20.62
N GLY A 51 -12.55 -7.80 21.20
CA GLY A 51 -11.55 -7.67 22.27
C GLY A 51 -10.09 -7.72 21.78
N PHE A 52 -9.85 -7.75 20.46
CA PHE A 52 -8.50 -7.73 19.92
C PHE A 52 -7.83 -6.39 20.21
N LYS A 53 -6.61 -6.42 20.75
CA LYS A 53 -5.80 -5.24 21.05
C LYS A 53 -4.60 -5.18 20.13
N TRP A 54 -4.52 -4.11 19.35
CA TRP A 54 -3.40 -3.86 18.45
C TRP A 54 -2.12 -3.56 19.25
N PRO A 55 -0.97 -4.09 18.82
CA PRO A 55 0.30 -3.80 19.46
C PRO A 55 0.81 -2.42 19.04
N ARG A 56 1.94 -1.98 19.62
CA ARG A 56 2.54 -0.67 19.32
C ARG A 56 3.21 -0.67 17.94
N ALA A 57 3.52 0.52 17.43
CA ALA A 57 4.35 0.65 16.24
C ALA A 57 5.70 -0.09 16.44
N GLY A 58 6.12 -0.83 15.43
CA GLY A 58 7.28 -1.71 15.42
C GLY A 58 6.97 -3.18 15.72
N GLU A 59 5.86 -3.47 16.39
CA GLU A 59 5.47 -4.82 16.80
C GLU A 59 4.55 -5.49 15.76
N VAL A 60 4.39 -6.82 15.86
CA VAL A 60 3.58 -7.63 14.94
C VAL A 60 2.25 -7.98 15.58
N ALA A 61 1.16 -7.65 14.89
CA ALA A 61 -0.18 -8.10 15.21
C ALA A 61 -0.44 -9.47 14.54
N GLU A 62 -1.09 -10.39 15.24
CA GLU A 62 -1.43 -11.72 14.74
C GLU A 62 -2.85 -12.09 15.16
N ALA A 63 -3.67 -12.51 14.19
CA ALA A 63 -5.04 -12.95 14.43
C ALA A 63 -5.04 -14.41 14.95
N PRO A 64 -5.49 -14.66 16.19
CA PRO A 64 -5.53 -16.00 16.76
C PRO A 64 -6.62 -16.88 16.12
N ASP A 65 -7.60 -16.27 15.46
CA ASP A 65 -8.77 -16.92 14.86
C ASP A 65 -8.71 -16.96 13.32
N TRP A 66 -7.54 -16.74 12.72
CA TRP A 66 -7.37 -16.63 11.27
C TRP A 66 -7.98 -17.81 10.50
N GLN A 67 -8.80 -17.48 9.49
CA GLN A 67 -9.27 -18.45 8.50
C GLN A 67 -9.17 -17.86 7.09
N PRO A 68 -8.49 -18.53 6.14
CA PRO A 68 -8.26 -18.03 4.79
C PRO A 68 -9.51 -18.23 3.90
N THR A 69 -10.59 -17.54 4.25
CA THR A 69 -11.89 -17.61 3.57
C THR A 69 -12.32 -16.22 3.10
N HIS A 70 -13.13 -16.13 2.04
CA HIS A 70 -13.72 -14.87 1.58
C HIS A 70 -14.97 -14.48 2.40
N ARG A 71 -14.92 -14.66 3.73
CA ARG A 71 -15.98 -14.30 4.67
C ARG A 71 -15.43 -13.31 5.69
N CYS A 72 -16.25 -12.33 6.07
CA CYS A 72 -15.94 -11.39 7.14
C CYS A 72 -15.75 -12.13 8.49
N GLY A 73 -14.80 -11.67 9.31
CA GLY A 73 -14.38 -12.34 10.53
C GLY A 73 -13.17 -13.26 10.34
N ALA A 74 -12.67 -13.84 11.43
CA ALA A 74 -11.55 -14.79 11.41
C ALA A 74 -10.29 -14.19 10.75
N GLY A 75 -9.75 -13.13 11.36
CA GLY A 75 -8.63 -12.35 10.81
C GLY A 75 -8.57 -10.90 11.28
N LEU A 76 -7.41 -10.29 11.05
CA LEU A 76 -7.25 -8.85 11.18
C LEU A 76 -7.89 -8.16 9.97
N HIS A 77 -8.46 -6.98 10.16
CA HIS A 77 -9.17 -6.25 9.12
C HIS A 77 -8.58 -4.87 8.90
N GLY A 78 -8.72 -4.34 7.69
CA GLY A 78 -8.37 -2.96 7.37
C GLY A 78 -8.64 -2.62 5.89
N TRP A 79 -8.18 -1.44 5.47
CA TRP A 79 -8.35 -0.96 4.11
C TRP A 79 -7.02 -1.03 3.37
N LEU A 80 -6.91 -1.96 2.42
CA LEU A 80 -5.74 -2.14 1.58
C LEU A 80 -5.43 -0.81 0.87
N HIS A 81 -4.18 -0.34 0.91
CA HIS A 81 -3.76 0.96 0.36
C HIS A 81 -4.56 2.16 0.89
N GLY A 82 -5.28 2.01 2.01
CA GLY A 82 -6.08 3.06 2.64
C GLY A 82 -7.37 3.45 1.93
N HIS A 83 -7.88 2.65 1.01
CA HIS A 83 -9.13 2.90 0.28
C HIS A 83 -10.16 1.80 0.53
N GLY A 84 -11.45 2.15 0.45
CA GLY A 84 -12.55 1.21 0.64
C GLY A 84 -13.70 1.81 1.45
N ASP A 85 -14.56 0.94 1.97
CA ASP A 85 -15.71 1.32 2.79
C ASP A 85 -15.27 1.56 4.25
N HIS A 86 -15.06 2.84 4.57
CA HIS A 86 -14.73 3.30 5.91
C HIS A 86 -15.78 2.94 6.99
N ALA A 87 -17.03 2.63 6.63
CA ALA A 87 -18.07 2.26 7.58
C ALA A 87 -17.78 0.90 8.25
N ILE A 88 -16.97 0.05 7.59
CA ILE A 88 -16.65 -1.28 8.06
C ILE A 88 -15.45 -1.22 9.02
N GLY A 89 -15.73 -1.24 10.32
CA GLY A 89 -14.70 -1.25 11.36
C GLY A 89 -13.99 0.09 11.59
N GLY A 90 -14.56 1.19 11.09
CA GLY A 90 -14.08 2.56 11.28
C GLY A 90 -14.49 3.16 12.61
N TYR A 91 -13.48 3.43 13.44
CA TYR A 91 -13.59 4.27 14.64
C TYR A 91 -13.36 5.70 14.20
N ILE A 92 -14.37 6.55 14.38
CA ILE A 92 -14.39 7.95 13.91
C ILE A 92 -14.40 8.95 15.06
N GLU A 93 -14.26 8.46 16.30
CA GLU A 93 -14.13 9.29 17.49
C GLU A 93 -12.83 10.11 17.41
N PRO A 94 -12.82 11.36 17.93
CA PRO A 94 -11.63 12.22 17.88
C PRO A 94 -10.38 11.60 18.53
N THR A 95 -10.55 10.68 19.48
CA THR A 95 -9.45 9.99 20.18
C THR A 95 -9.06 8.65 19.54
N ALA A 96 -9.76 8.22 18.48
CA ALA A 96 -9.44 6.99 17.76
C ALA A 96 -8.00 7.02 17.24
N LYS A 97 -7.33 5.86 17.30
CA LYS A 97 -5.98 5.69 16.77
C LYS A 97 -6.05 5.11 15.37
N TRP A 98 -5.24 5.66 14.48
CA TRP A 98 -5.09 5.20 13.10
C TRP A 98 -3.73 4.55 12.94
N LEU A 99 -3.73 3.38 12.33
CA LEU A 99 -2.58 2.51 12.18
C LEU A 99 -2.33 2.25 10.70
N VAL A 100 -1.05 2.11 10.36
CA VAL A 100 -0.65 1.50 9.08
C VAL A 100 0.04 0.19 9.40
N ILE A 101 -0.38 -0.88 8.73
CA ILE A 101 0.12 -2.22 8.92
C ILE A 101 0.78 -2.69 7.63
N GLU A 102 2.04 -3.10 7.73
CA GLU A 102 2.75 -3.78 6.65
C GLU A 102 2.42 -5.28 6.68
N VAL A 103 1.87 -5.79 5.59
CA VAL A 103 1.36 -7.15 5.44
C VAL A 103 2.03 -7.82 4.24
N ASP A 104 2.27 -9.12 4.33
CA ASP A 104 2.64 -9.92 3.16
C ASP A 104 1.49 -9.90 2.14
N THR A 105 1.73 -9.41 0.93
CA THR A 105 0.69 -9.22 -0.09
C THR A 105 -0.06 -10.53 -0.39
N ASP A 106 0.65 -11.67 -0.40
CA ASP A 106 0.07 -12.97 -0.68
C ASP A 106 -0.86 -13.50 0.43
N ASP A 107 -0.79 -12.91 1.63
CA ASP A 107 -1.60 -13.29 2.80
C ASP A 107 -2.89 -12.45 2.90
N ILE A 108 -3.10 -11.49 1.99
CA ILE A 108 -4.25 -10.59 1.98
C ILE A 108 -5.41 -11.21 1.23
N ILE A 109 -6.58 -11.24 1.88
CA ILE A 109 -7.85 -11.58 1.24
C ILE A 109 -8.67 -10.31 1.12
N GLU A 110 -8.89 -9.86 -0.11
CA GLU A 110 -9.80 -8.77 -0.42
C GLU A 110 -11.26 -9.23 -0.21
N LEU A 111 -12.02 -8.38 0.47
CA LEU A 111 -13.45 -8.51 0.72
C LEU A 111 -14.14 -7.28 0.12
N ASP A 112 -15.47 -7.25 0.15
CA ASP A 112 -16.22 -6.12 -0.40
C ASP A 112 -15.97 -4.84 0.43
N GLY A 113 -15.14 -3.94 -0.11
CA GLY A 113 -14.79 -2.65 0.48
C GLY A 113 -13.69 -2.66 1.56
N PHE A 114 -13.06 -3.80 1.88
CA PHE A 114 -11.97 -3.90 2.86
C PHE A 114 -11.17 -5.18 2.62
N CYS A 115 -10.13 -5.44 3.41
CA CYS A 115 -9.39 -6.70 3.36
C CYS A 115 -9.26 -7.34 4.73
N LYS A 116 -8.90 -8.63 4.74
CA LYS A 116 -8.44 -9.31 5.94
C LYS A 116 -7.12 -10.05 5.73
N PHE A 117 -6.38 -10.25 6.82
CA PHE A 117 -5.05 -10.85 6.81
C PHE A 117 -4.73 -11.54 8.15
N PRO A 118 -3.82 -12.53 8.16
CA PRO A 118 -3.48 -13.29 9.37
C PRO A 118 -2.61 -12.49 10.34
N ARG A 119 -1.66 -11.71 9.82
CA ARG A 119 -0.68 -11.00 10.62
C ARG A 119 -0.07 -9.83 9.87
N GLY A 120 0.47 -8.86 10.59
CA GLY A 120 1.18 -7.74 9.99
C GLY A 120 1.93 -6.89 11.01
N LYS A 121 2.97 -6.22 10.55
CA LYS A 121 3.76 -5.31 11.39
C LYS A 121 3.07 -3.96 11.45
N VAL A 122 2.76 -3.46 12.64
CA VAL A 122 2.28 -2.08 12.80
C VAL A 122 3.45 -1.15 12.53
N VAL A 123 3.41 -0.37 11.46
CA VAL A 123 4.49 0.55 11.07
C VAL A 123 4.21 2.00 11.43
N PHE A 124 2.94 2.33 11.71
CA PHE A 124 2.52 3.66 12.16
C PHE A 124 1.37 3.55 13.16
N VAL A 125 1.32 4.46 14.14
CA VAL A 125 0.18 4.70 15.02
C VAL A 125 0.07 6.21 15.24
N GLY A 126 -1.10 6.80 14.98
CA GLY A 126 -1.30 8.24 15.13
C GLY A 126 -2.69 8.73 14.75
N THR A 127 -2.75 9.93 14.17
CA THR A 127 -3.98 10.54 13.67
C THR A 127 -4.36 10.00 12.30
N SER A 128 -5.62 10.20 11.89
CA SER A 128 -6.11 9.85 10.55
C SER A 128 -5.25 10.47 9.45
N LYS A 129 -5.01 11.78 9.53
CA LYS A 129 -4.14 12.50 8.59
C LYS A 129 -2.73 11.91 8.58
N GLY A 130 -2.13 11.67 9.75
CA GLY A 130 -0.77 11.12 9.83
C GLY A 130 -0.65 9.74 9.22
N ALA A 131 -1.66 8.87 9.39
CA ALA A 131 -1.68 7.55 8.77
C ALA A 131 -1.87 7.64 7.26
N ALA A 132 -2.74 8.55 6.78
CA ALA A 132 -2.92 8.80 5.37
C ALA A 132 -1.66 9.37 4.71
N ASP A 133 -0.98 10.33 5.35
CA ASP A 133 0.31 10.87 4.89
C ASP A 133 1.35 9.74 4.79
N TYR A 134 1.44 8.88 5.82
CA TYR A 134 2.35 7.73 5.81
C TYR A 134 2.10 6.81 4.60
N LEU A 135 0.83 6.50 4.29
CA LEU A 135 0.48 5.73 3.10
C LEU A 135 0.91 6.44 1.82
N LEU A 136 0.58 7.72 1.67
CA LEU A 136 0.92 8.50 0.49
C LEU A 136 2.43 8.63 0.26
N ASP A 137 3.24 8.59 1.32
CA ASP A 137 4.70 8.66 1.24
C ASP A 137 5.34 7.29 0.93
N ASN A 138 4.72 6.19 1.38
CA ASN A 138 5.35 4.86 1.35
C ASN A 138 4.67 3.85 0.40
N ASP A 139 3.50 4.17 -0.14
CA ASP A 139 2.71 3.27 -0.98
C ASP A 139 2.34 3.93 -2.33
N PRO A 140 2.97 3.52 -3.44
CA PRO A 140 2.64 4.02 -4.77
C PRO A 140 1.16 3.82 -5.15
N CYS A 141 0.52 2.72 -4.74
CA CYS A 141 -0.88 2.46 -5.05
C CYS A 141 -1.79 3.47 -4.35
N ALA A 142 -1.47 3.84 -3.10
CA ALA A 142 -2.25 4.81 -2.33
C ALA A 142 -2.28 6.21 -2.99
N ARG A 143 -1.27 6.57 -3.79
CA ARG A 143 -1.20 7.90 -4.43
C ARG A 143 -2.29 8.12 -5.49
N GLU A 144 -2.69 7.03 -6.13
CA GLU A 144 -3.68 7.00 -7.23
C GLU A 144 -5.11 6.74 -6.74
N LEU A 145 -5.30 6.50 -5.44
CA LEU A 145 -6.57 6.09 -4.84
C LEU A 145 -7.09 7.15 -3.84
N PRO A 146 -8.42 7.22 -3.62
CA PRO A 146 -9.00 8.11 -2.63
C PRO A 146 -8.75 7.57 -1.21
N VAL A 147 -7.59 7.89 -0.65
CA VAL A 147 -7.18 7.47 0.69
C VAL A 147 -8.07 8.10 1.76
N ILE A 148 -8.59 7.25 2.65
CA ILE A 148 -9.42 7.65 3.80
C ILE A 148 -8.58 8.51 4.75
N GLY A 149 -9.12 9.65 5.18
CA GLY A 149 -8.45 10.57 6.10
C GLY A 149 -7.35 11.42 5.47
N ALA A 150 -7.16 11.35 4.14
CA ALA A 150 -6.13 12.12 3.45
C ALA A 150 -6.47 13.61 3.35
N HIS A 151 -5.45 14.46 3.51
CA HIS A 151 -5.54 15.89 3.26
C HIS A 151 -4.69 16.23 2.04
N ARG A 152 -5.31 16.72 0.96
CA ARG A 152 -4.62 17.03 -0.30
C ARG A 152 -5.03 18.41 -0.81
N ALA A 153 -4.03 19.15 -1.29
CA ALA A 153 -4.23 20.46 -1.90
C ALA A 153 -3.61 20.50 -3.30
N VAL A 154 -4.32 21.12 -4.23
CA VAL A 154 -3.85 21.42 -5.58
C VAL A 154 -4.11 22.89 -5.91
N GLY A 155 -3.38 23.39 -6.90
CA GLY A 155 -3.48 24.78 -7.37
C GLY A 155 -4.65 24.99 -8.32
N ASP A 156 -4.68 26.16 -8.95
CA ASP A 156 -5.76 26.60 -9.82
C ASP A 156 -6.01 25.63 -10.99
N HIS A 157 -7.27 25.52 -11.39
CA HIS A 157 -7.74 24.70 -12.52
C HIS A 157 -7.37 23.21 -12.42
N ARG A 158 -6.96 22.72 -11.24
CA ARG A 158 -6.64 21.31 -10.99
C ARG A 158 -7.76 20.60 -10.24
N ALA A 159 -7.81 19.29 -10.42
CA ALA A 159 -8.70 18.41 -9.70
C ALA A 159 -7.96 17.65 -8.60
N VAL A 160 -8.60 17.49 -7.45
CA VAL A 160 -8.13 16.67 -6.34
C VAL A 160 -9.28 15.87 -5.76
N PHE A 161 -9.00 14.63 -5.40
CA PHE A 161 -9.93 13.73 -4.75
C PHE A 161 -9.28 13.05 -3.54
N VAL A 162 -10.05 12.89 -2.48
CA VAL A 162 -9.66 12.18 -1.24
C VAL A 162 -10.79 11.25 -0.80
N GLY A 163 -10.45 10.25 0.03
CA GLY A 163 -11.41 9.31 0.57
C GLY A 163 -12.35 9.91 1.61
N ALA A 164 -13.10 9.05 2.29
CA ALA A 164 -13.92 9.44 3.43
C ALA A 164 -13.06 10.10 4.52
N LEU A 165 -13.64 11.04 5.27
CA LEU A 165 -12.97 11.76 6.36
C LEU A 165 -11.74 12.59 5.92
N GLY A 166 -11.52 12.74 4.61
CA GLY A 166 -10.42 13.51 4.06
C GLY A 166 -10.77 14.98 3.82
N CYS A 167 -9.74 15.77 3.53
CA CYS A 167 -9.86 17.18 3.14
C CYS A 167 -9.24 17.39 1.75
N ALA A 168 -10.03 17.88 0.80
CA ALA A 168 -9.63 18.20 -0.56
C ALA A 168 -9.67 19.72 -0.76
N THR A 169 -8.56 20.32 -1.15
CA THR A 169 -8.47 21.76 -1.45
C THR A 169 -8.01 21.99 -2.88
N ALA A 170 -8.74 22.77 -3.67
CA ALA A 170 -8.31 23.20 -5.00
C ALA A 170 -8.30 24.73 -5.10
N GLY A 171 -7.42 25.27 -5.95
CA GLY A 171 -7.37 26.70 -6.23
C GLY A 171 -8.54 27.21 -7.09
N ASP A 172 -8.38 28.41 -7.65
CA ASP A 172 -9.41 29.05 -8.49
C ASP A 172 -9.71 28.20 -9.74
N GLY A 173 -10.98 28.08 -10.11
CA GLY A 173 -11.44 27.21 -11.19
C GLY A 173 -11.17 25.72 -10.97
N GLY A 174 -10.71 25.32 -9.77
CA GLY A 174 -10.35 23.95 -9.43
C GLY A 174 -11.55 23.06 -9.10
N LYS A 175 -11.29 21.76 -8.92
CA LYS A 175 -12.29 20.77 -8.49
C LYS A 175 -11.79 20.02 -7.26
N ALA A 176 -12.52 20.09 -6.17
CA ALA A 176 -12.21 19.36 -4.94
C ALA A 176 -13.32 18.35 -4.65
N MET A 177 -12.96 17.08 -4.49
CA MET A 177 -13.87 16.00 -4.13
C MET A 177 -13.43 15.29 -2.86
N ALA A 178 -14.32 15.17 -1.89
CA ALA A 178 -14.06 14.39 -0.67
C ALA A 178 -15.18 13.39 -0.39
N GLY A 179 -14.84 12.25 0.23
CA GLY A 179 -15.80 11.20 0.55
C GLY A 179 -16.77 11.56 1.68
N TYR A 180 -17.38 10.53 2.29
CA TYR A 180 -18.25 10.68 3.46
C TYR A 180 -17.59 11.49 4.57
N ARG A 181 -18.30 12.47 5.16
CA ARG A 181 -17.76 13.41 6.16
C ARG A 181 -16.43 14.06 5.77
N GLY A 182 -16.17 14.17 4.48
CA GLY A 182 -15.02 14.88 3.97
C GLY A 182 -15.26 16.38 3.90
N VAL A 183 -14.18 17.14 3.75
CA VAL A 183 -14.20 18.58 3.51
C VAL A 183 -13.69 18.83 2.11
N ALA A 184 -14.42 19.61 1.30
CA ALA A 184 -13.96 20.07 0.00
C ALA A 184 -13.95 21.60 -0.03
N THR A 185 -12.82 22.20 -0.38
CA THR A 185 -12.65 23.66 -0.46
C THR A 185 -12.14 24.04 -1.84
N VAL A 186 -12.76 25.02 -2.48
CA VAL A 186 -12.31 25.52 -3.80
C VAL A 186 -12.15 27.04 -3.83
N GLY A 187 -11.29 27.51 -4.73
CA GLY A 187 -11.19 28.93 -5.06
C GLY A 187 -12.35 29.43 -5.93
N TYR A 188 -12.27 30.70 -6.36
CA TYR A 188 -13.29 31.36 -7.17
C TYR A 188 -13.58 30.58 -8.46
N GLY A 189 -14.86 30.38 -8.77
CA GLY A 189 -15.29 29.64 -9.96
C GLY A 189 -15.00 28.12 -9.92
N GLY A 190 -14.58 27.57 -8.77
CA GLY A 190 -14.32 26.15 -8.60
C GLY A 190 -15.58 25.31 -8.35
N THR A 191 -15.40 23.99 -8.25
CA THR A 191 -16.45 23.03 -7.92
C THR A 191 -16.03 22.16 -6.73
N ALA A 192 -16.71 22.32 -5.60
CA ALA A 192 -16.57 21.46 -4.43
C ALA A 192 -17.67 20.37 -4.45
N THR A 193 -17.31 19.12 -4.17
CA THR A 193 -18.26 18.01 -4.05
C THR A 193 -17.88 17.13 -2.86
N THR A 194 -18.85 16.86 -1.99
CA THR A 194 -18.64 15.99 -0.84
C THR A 194 -19.65 14.86 -0.76
N GLY A 195 -19.25 13.75 -0.15
CA GLY A 195 -20.16 12.70 0.27
C GLY A 195 -21.11 13.14 1.40
N PHE A 196 -21.96 12.21 1.85
CA PHE A 196 -22.92 12.47 2.92
C PHE A 196 -22.25 13.02 4.19
N ARG A 197 -22.88 14.03 4.81
CA ARG A 197 -22.36 14.79 5.98
C ARG A 197 -21.00 15.46 5.75
N GLY A 198 -20.59 15.67 4.50
CA GLY A 198 -19.42 16.47 4.19
C GLY A 198 -19.72 17.96 4.15
N GLU A 199 -18.66 18.75 4.17
CA GLU A 199 -18.71 20.22 4.12
C GLU A 199 -18.02 20.69 2.84
N SER A 200 -18.73 21.49 2.05
CA SER A 200 -18.21 22.10 0.82
C SER A 200 -18.14 23.62 1.02
N THR A 201 -17.00 24.24 0.71
CA THR A 201 -16.78 25.69 0.82
C THR A 201 -16.15 26.25 -0.45
#